data_AF-A0A7W0P7J2-F1
#
_entry.id   AF-A0A7W0P7J2-F1
#
_cell.length_a   1.000
_cell.length_b   1.000
_cell.length_c   1.000
_cell.angle_alpha   90.00
_cell.angle_beta   90.00
_cell.angle_gamma   90.00
#
_symmetry.space_group_name_H-M   'P 1'
#
loop_
_entity.id
_entity.type
_entity.pdbx_description
1 polymer ?
#
loop_
_entity_poly.entity_id
_entity_poly.type
_entity_poly.pdbx_seq_one_letter_code
_entity_poly.pdbx_strand_id
1 'polypeptide(L)'
;MRLVLLTIVTLLFALPGAAAGDHASVAAQVGTLDVTVAGPGRVTSDDGLINCPPDCTETYLVAKTVVLTATPDTGATFTGWLGCDATTANTCTVNVPLVGSRAVTATFTATSPPPPPPPPPPPPPPPASADLVVTKSDSPDPVTVGSDLTYTVS
;
A
#
# COMPACT_ATOMS: atom_id res chain seq x y z
N MET A 1 65.35 11.46 -2.45
CA MET A 1 65.35 10.32 -1.50
C MET A 1 64.95 9.07 -2.31
N ARG A 2 65.53 7.86 -2.16
CA ARG A 2 65.55 6.94 -1.00
C ARG A 2 64.12 6.62 -0.49
N LEU A 3 63.70 5.38 -0.24
CA LEU A 3 64.33 4.05 -0.29
C LEU A 3 63.19 3.01 -0.57
N VAL A 4 63.22 1.95 -1.39
CA VAL A 4 64.22 1.09 -2.08
C VAL A 4 64.56 -0.24 -1.36
N LEU A 5 63.90 -1.32 -1.83
CA LEU A 5 64.15 -2.77 -1.61
C LEU A 5 63.97 -3.41 -0.22
N LEU A 6 63.15 -4.47 -0.19
CA LEU A 6 63.26 -5.71 0.62
C LEU A 6 62.20 -6.70 0.12
N THR A 7 62.36 -7.31 -1.06
CA THR A 7 63.02 -8.62 -1.28
C THR A 7 62.52 -9.78 -0.39
N ILE A 8 61.48 -10.48 -0.84
CA ILE A 8 61.39 -11.94 -0.68
C ILE A 8 61.05 -12.54 -2.05
N VAL A 9 61.92 -13.40 -2.55
CA VAL A 9 61.71 -14.29 -3.69
C VAL A 9 61.99 -15.70 -3.17
N THR A 10 61.36 -16.72 -3.76
CA THR A 10 61.39 -18.14 -3.35
C THR A 10 60.57 -18.45 -2.08
N LEU A 11 60.03 -19.66 -1.88
CA LEU A 11 60.12 -20.89 -2.70
C LEU A 11 58.78 -21.36 -3.24
N LEU A 12 58.82 -21.99 -4.42
CA LEU A 12 57.84 -22.99 -4.82
C LEU A 12 58.17 -24.30 -4.09
N PHE A 13 57.49 -24.59 -2.97
CA PHE A 13 57.65 -25.86 -2.25
C PHE A 13 56.35 -26.68 -2.31
N ALA A 14 56.26 -27.54 -3.33
CA ALA A 14 55.23 -28.56 -3.42
C ALA A 14 55.75 -29.87 -2.82
N LEU A 15 55.28 -30.25 -1.65
CA LEU A 15 55.39 -31.61 -1.09
C LEU A 15 54.07 -31.98 -0.37
N PRO A 16 53.75 -33.29 -0.23
CA PRO A 16 52.36 -33.74 -0.18
C PRO A 16 51.80 -33.98 1.23
N GLY A 17 50.46 -33.98 1.31
CA GLY A 17 49.74 -34.95 2.15
C GLY A 17 49.85 -34.79 3.67
N ALA A 18 49.50 -33.61 4.21
CA ALA A 18 49.11 -33.49 5.62
C ALA A 18 47.58 -33.65 5.74
N ALA A 19 47.12 -34.75 6.33
CA ALA A 19 45.69 -34.96 6.60
C ALA A 19 45.24 -34.08 7.77
N ALA A 20 44.70 -32.90 7.47
CA ALA A 20 43.84 -32.19 8.41
C ALA A 20 42.52 -32.94 8.51
N GLY A 21 42.18 -33.46 9.69
CA GLY A 21 40.95 -34.21 9.90
C GLY A 21 39.71 -33.37 9.60
N ASP A 22 38.72 -34.01 9.01
CA ASP A 22 37.42 -33.48 8.56
C ASP A 22 36.47 -33.07 9.70
N HIS A 23 37.01 -32.29 10.64
CA HIS A 23 36.27 -31.24 11.33
C HIS A 23 35.85 -30.18 10.30
N ALA A 24 34.86 -30.52 9.48
CA ALA A 24 34.27 -29.64 8.50
C ALA A 24 33.97 -28.30 9.16
N SER A 25 34.51 -27.22 8.62
CA SER A 25 34.38 -25.88 9.19
C SER A 25 32.90 -25.55 9.35
N VAL A 26 32.40 -25.61 10.59
CA VAL A 26 31.02 -25.21 10.94
C VAL A 26 30.96 -23.68 10.96
N ALA A 27 31.24 -23.08 9.81
CA ALA A 27 30.73 -21.77 9.47
C ALA A 27 29.21 -21.87 9.63
N ALA A 28 28.64 -20.95 10.41
CA ALA A 28 27.20 -20.91 10.60
C ALA A 28 26.55 -20.65 9.24
N GLN A 29 25.96 -21.69 8.65
CA GLN A 29 25.30 -21.55 7.35
C GLN A 29 24.11 -20.61 7.54
N VAL A 30 24.04 -19.60 6.68
CA VAL A 30 23.00 -18.58 6.69
C VAL A 30 22.26 -18.55 5.35
N GLY A 31 21.01 -18.09 5.40
CA GLY A 31 20.19 -17.74 4.26
C GLY A 31 19.56 -16.37 4.48
N THR A 32 19.31 -15.64 3.39
CA THR A 32 18.75 -14.28 3.44
C THR A 32 17.25 -14.31 3.19
N LEU A 33 16.46 -13.58 3.97
CA LEU A 33 15.07 -13.26 3.64
C LEU A 33 15.02 -11.85 3.05
N ASP A 34 14.24 -11.72 1.99
CA ASP A 34 13.96 -10.43 1.33
C ASP A 34 12.44 -10.23 1.29
N VAL A 35 11.95 -9.16 1.91
CA VAL A 35 10.52 -8.91 2.11
C VAL A 35 10.09 -7.69 1.30
N THR A 36 9.28 -7.91 0.28
CA THR A 36 8.65 -6.83 -0.49
C THR A 36 7.29 -6.46 0.10
N VAL A 37 7.06 -5.18 0.35
CA VAL A 37 5.74 -4.63 0.69
C VAL A 37 5.14 -3.94 -0.55
N ALA A 38 4.03 -4.48 -1.05
CA ALA A 38 3.31 -3.94 -2.20
C ALA A 38 2.01 -3.26 -1.73
N GLY A 39 2.04 -1.92 -1.66
CA GLY A 39 0.91 -1.09 -1.23
C GLY A 39 1.03 -0.57 0.22
N PRO A 40 -0.01 0.12 0.72
CA PRO A 40 0.01 0.78 2.03
C PRO A 40 -0.12 -0.21 3.20
N GLY A 41 1.02 -0.54 3.82
CA GLY A 41 1.11 -1.34 5.02
C GLY A 41 2.55 -1.56 5.50
N ARG A 42 2.68 -2.35 6.56
CA ARG A 42 3.94 -2.71 7.24
C ARG A 42 4.06 -4.24 7.38
N VAL A 43 5.29 -4.74 7.39
CA VAL A 43 5.61 -6.11 7.81
C VAL A 43 6.64 -6.10 8.93
N THR A 44 6.44 -6.94 9.95
CA THR A 44 7.38 -7.15 11.06
C THR A 44 7.63 -8.65 11.31
N SER A 45 8.85 -9.06 11.66
CA SER A 45 9.18 -10.43 12.08
C SER A 45 8.92 -10.69 13.57
N ASP A 46 8.89 -11.97 13.96
CA ASP A 46 8.76 -12.45 15.36
C ASP A 46 9.90 -11.98 16.28
N ASP A 47 11.10 -11.86 15.73
CA ASP A 47 12.32 -11.37 16.38
C ASP A 47 12.49 -9.85 16.27
N GLY A 48 11.61 -9.16 15.54
CA GLY A 48 11.66 -7.71 15.36
C GLY A 48 12.85 -7.18 14.56
N LEU A 49 13.59 -8.03 13.82
CA LEU A 49 14.70 -7.61 12.96
C LEU A 49 14.19 -7.02 11.64
N ILE A 50 13.24 -7.69 10.97
CA ILE A 50 12.58 -7.17 9.77
C ILE A 50 11.48 -6.19 10.19
N ASN A 51 11.49 -4.98 9.62
CA ASN A 51 10.55 -3.89 9.88
C ASN A 51 10.21 -3.11 8.60
N CYS A 52 9.75 -3.79 7.55
CA CYS A 52 9.37 -3.16 6.29
C CYS A 52 8.23 -2.12 6.43
N PRO A 53 8.35 -0.93 5.81
CA PRO A 53 9.58 -0.23 5.43
C PRO A 53 10.22 0.49 6.65
N PRO A 54 11.53 0.77 6.66
CA PRO A 54 12.47 0.57 5.56
C PRO A 54 13.20 -0.79 5.57
N ASP A 55 13.33 -1.44 6.73
CA ASP A 55 14.26 -2.56 6.90
C ASP A 55 13.63 -3.89 6.46
N CYS A 56 13.97 -4.32 5.24
CA CYS A 56 13.27 -5.39 4.53
C CYS A 56 14.09 -6.65 4.20
N THR A 57 15.41 -6.62 4.41
CA THR A 57 16.30 -7.71 4.04
C THR A 57 17.14 -8.09 5.26
N GLU A 58 17.07 -9.35 5.71
CA GLU A 58 17.77 -9.82 6.91
C GLU A 58 18.35 -11.23 6.71
N THR A 59 19.46 -11.54 7.38
CA THR A 59 20.22 -12.79 7.23
C THR A 59 20.12 -13.64 8.48
N TYR A 60 19.55 -14.83 8.32
CA TYR A 60 19.24 -15.75 9.41
C TYR A 60 20.04 -17.05 9.29
N LEU A 61 20.18 -17.76 10.41
CA LEU A 61 20.65 -19.15 10.41
C LEU A 61 19.69 -20.04 9.60
N VAL A 62 20.25 -21.00 8.86
CA VAL A 62 19.45 -21.95 8.08
C VAL A 62 18.45 -22.72 8.94
N ALA A 63 17.31 -23.04 8.33
CA ALA A 63 16.18 -23.69 8.98
C ALA A 63 15.56 -22.93 10.18
N LYS A 64 16.00 -21.70 10.53
CA LYS A 64 15.22 -20.83 11.41
C LYS A 64 13.84 -20.61 10.80
N THR A 65 12.80 -20.76 11.61
CA THR A 65 11.42 -20.40 11.24
C THR A 65 11.20 -18.95 11.63
N VAL A 66 10.94 -18.08 10.65
CA VAL A 66 10.51 -16.69 10.85
C VAL A 66 9.00 -16.62 10.68
N VAL A 67 8.32 -15.87 11.54
CA VAL A 67 6.89 -15.53 11.40
C VAL A 67 6.79 -14.04 11.11
N LEU A 68 6.47 -13.72 9.86
CA LEU A 68 6.21 -12.36 9.40
C LEU A 68 4.73 -12.01 9.65
N THR A 69 4.46 -10.82 10.16
CA THR A 69 3.11 -10.30 10.41
C THR A 69 2.86 -9.08 9.55
N ALA A 70 1.78 -9.10 8.76
CA ALA A 70 1.35 -7.97 7.93
C ALA A 70 0.34 -7.09 8.68
N THR A 71 0.60 -5.79 8.72
CA THR A 71 -0.25 -4.77 9.35
C THR A 71 -0.64 -3.74 8.28
N PRO A 72 -1.92 -3.67 7.85
CA PRO A 72 -2.35 -2.66 6.88
C PRO A 72 -2.33 -1.26 7.50
N ASP A 73 -2.05 -0.24 6.68
CA ASP A 73 -2.19 1.15 7.10
C ASP A 73 -3.67 1.58 7.22
N THR A 74 -3.93 2.73 7.83
CA THR A 74 -5.27 3.34 7.89
C THR A 74 -5.82 3.58 6.48
N GLY A 75 -6.96 2.96 6.17
CA GLY A 75 -7.54 3.01 4.82
C GLY A 75 -6.94 1.99 3.85
N ALA A 76 -6.38 0.89 4.37
CA ALA A 76 -5.90 -0.23 3.59
C ALA A 76 -6.46 -1.58 4.10
N THR A 77 -6.45 -2.58 3.23
CA THR A 77 -6.71 -3.99 3.55
C THR A 77 -5.52 -4.84 3.11
N PHE A 78 -5.09 -5.76 3.97
CA PHE A 78 -4.16 -6.81 3.58
C PHE A 78 -4.87 -7.81 2.67
N THR A 79 -4.31 -8.11 1.50
CA THR A 79 -4.93 -8.99 0.49
C THR A 79 -4.27 -10.35 0.35
N GLY A 80 -3.00 -10.49 0.75
CA GLY A 80 -2.36 -11.80 0.79
C GLY A 80 -0.83 -11.78 0.75
N TRP A 81 -0.27 -12.96 1.00
CA TRP A 81 1.17 -13.23 0.95
C TRP A 81 1.55 -14.04 -0.29
N LEU A 82 2.77 -13.84 -0.78
CA LEU A 82 3.46 -14.72 -1.73
C LEU A 82 4.80 -15.15 -1.13
N GLY A 83 5.24 -16.39 -1.39
CA GLY A 83 6.58 -16.89 -0.99
C GLY A 83 6.68 -17.56 0.39
N CYS A 84 5.60 -17.64 1.17
CA CYS A 84 5.54 -18.32 2.49
C CYS A 84 5.45 -19.85 2.38
N ASP A 85 5.79 -20.57 3.45
CA ASP A 85 5.52 -22.02 3.58
C ASP A 85 4.11 -22.30 4.10
N ALA A 86 3.64 -21.45 5.03
CA ALA A 86 2.29 -21.47 5.56
C ALA A 86 1.81 -20.04 5.85
N THR A 87 0.49 -19.82 5.83
CA THR A 87 -0.13 -18.54 6.15
C THR A 87 -1.31 -18.72 7.08
N THR A 88 -1.48 -17.80 8.02
CA THR A 88 -2.59 -17.81 8.99
C THR A 88 -3.14 -16.40 9.13
N ALA A 89 -4.26 -16.11 8.48
CA ALA A 89 -4.81 -14.76 8.33
C ALA A 89 -3.76 -13.77 7.79
N ASN A 90 -3.25 -12.85 8.61
CA ASN A 90 -2.24 -11.86 8.24
C ASN A 90 -0.79 -12.28 8.56
N THR A 91 -0.55 -13.49 9.08
CA THR A 91 0.82 -14.00 9.31
C THR A 91 1.30 -14.96 8.23
N CYS A 92 2.62 -15.02 8.07
CA CYS A 92 3.36 -15.80 7.08
C CYS A 92 4.53 -16.50 7.78
N THR A 93 4.51 -17.83 7.77
CA THR A 93 5.58 -18.66 8.31
C THR A 93 6.56 -19.01 7.20
N VAL A 94 7.85 -18.82 7.48
CA VAL A 94 8.95 -18.92 6.51
C VAL A 94 10.13 -19.65 7.13
N ASN A 95 10.48 -20.82 6.60
CA ASN A 95 11.75 -21.47 6.87
C ASN A 95 12.85 -20.89 5.98
N VAL A 96 13.96 -20.51 6.61
CA VAL A 96 15.14 -19.92 5.96
C VAL A 96 15.85 -20.99 5.10
N PRO A 97 16.09 -20.73 3.80
CA PRO A 97 16.66 -21.72 2.88
C PRO A 97 18.10 -22.07 3.24
N LEU A 98 18.55 -23.28 2.90
CA LEU A 98 19.91 -23.75 3.23
C LEU A 98 21.01 -22.93 2.55
N VAL A 99 20.73 -22.36 1.38
CA VAL A 99 21.61 -21.46 0.62
C VAL A 99 20.79 -20.44 -0.16
N GLY A 100 21.36 -19.24 -0.37
CA GLY A 100 20.76 -18.19 -1.18
C GLY A 100 19.76 -17.31 -0.44
N SER A 101 19.00 -16.52 -1.21
CA SER A 101 17.93 -15.66 -0.72
C SER A 101 16.54 -16.24 -1.00
N ARG A 102 15.57 -15.91 -0.16
CA ARG A 102 14.15 -16.21 -0.35
C ARG A 102 13.33 -14.93 -0.30
N ALA A 103 12.66 -14.64 -1.41
CA ALA A 103 11.75 -13.50 -1.53
C ALA A 103 10.36 -13.85 -0.97
N VAL A 104 9.77 -12.89 -0.24
CA VAL A 104 8.41 -12.94 0.30
C VAL A 104 7.73 -11.61 -0.02
N THR A 105 6.46 -11.63 -0.43
CA THR A 105 5.71 -10.40 -0.75
C THR A 105 4.44 -10.30 0.08
N ALA A 106 4.28 -9.21 0.81
CA ALA A 106 3.01 -8.80 1.40
C ALA A 106 2.28 -7.84 0.46
N THR A 107 1.00 -8.11 0.18
CA THR A 107 0.17 -7.24 -0.68
C THR A 107 -0.91 -6.53 0.14
N PHE A 108 -1.07 -5.24 -0.09
CA PHE A 108 -2.05 -4.37 0.54
C PHE A 108 -2.78 -3.56 -0.53
N THR A 109 -4.11 -3.45 -0.43
CA THR A 109 -4.93 -2.58 -1.29
C THR A 109 -5.50 -1.42 -0.50
N ALA A 110 -5.39 -0.20 -1.01
CA ALA A 110 -6.08 0.94 -0.44
C ALA A 110 -7.61 0.74 -0.57
N THR A 111 -8.34 0.92 0.53
CA THR A 111 -9.80 1.01 0.49
C THR A 111 -10.18 2.39 -0.04
N SER A 112 -10.50 2.47 -1.33
CA SER A 112 -11.08 3.69 -1.90
C SER A 112 -12.33 4.08 -1.11
N PRO A 113 -12.47 5.35 -0.67
CA PRO A 113 -13.76 5.84 -0.19
C PRO A 113 -14.85 5.57 -1.24
N PRO A 114 -16.10 5.28 -0.84
CA PRO A 114 -17.20 5.22 -1.80
C PRO A 114 -17.26 6.55 -2.57
N PRO A 115 -17.53 6.52 -3.89
CA PRO A 115 -17.59 7.75 -4.68
C PRO A 115 -18.64 8.71 -4.09
N PRO A 116 -18.40 10.04 -4.12
CA PRO A 116 -19.38 11.01 -3.64
C PRO A 116 -20.74 10.80 -4.32
N PRO A 117 -21.86 10.98 -3.60
CA PRO A 117 -23.18 11.00 -4.23
C PRO A 117 -23.20 12.00 -5.39
N PRO A 118 -23.91 11.71 -6.50
CA PRO A 118 -24.09 12.67 -7.57
C PRO A 118 -24.65 13.99 -7.02
N PRO A 119 -24.17 15.16 -7.51
CA PRO A 119 -24.79 16.43 -7.15
C PRO A 119 -26.30 16.40 -7.43
N PRO A 120 -27.14 16.98 -6.55
CA PRO A 120 -28.56 17.13 -6.83
C PRO A 120 -28.78 17.80 -8.20
N PRO A 121 -29.79 17.39 -8.98
CA PRO A 121 -30.15 18.09 -10.21
C PRO A 121 -30.34 19.59 -9.93
N PRO A 122 -29.88 20.49 -10.82
CA PRO A 122 -30.18 21.91 -10.69
C PRO A 122 -31.70 22.13 -10.56
N PRO A 123 -32.15 23.04 -9.68
CA PRO A 123 -33.56 23.43 -9.63
C PRO A 123 -34.05 23.83 -11.04
N PRO A 124 -35.28 23.46 -11.44
CA PRO A 124 -35.86 23.95 -12.68
C PRO A 124 -35.79 25.48 -12.74
N PRO A 125 -35.46 26.08 -13.89
CA PRO A 125 -35.55 27.53 -14.05
C PRO A 125 -36.94 28.04 -13.65
N PRO A 126 -37.05 29.17 -12.93
CA PRO A 126 -38.34 29.82 -12.71
C PRO A 126 -39.05 30.05 -14.05
N PRO A 127 -40.38 29.87 -14.14
CA PRO A 127 -41.11 30.13 -15.38
C PRO A 127 -40.90 31.58 -15.83
N ALA A 128 -40.49 31.76 -17.08
CA ALA A 128 -40.09 33.08 -17.61
C ALA A 128 -41.25 34.08 -17.74
N SER A 129 -42.50 33.60 -17.67
CA SER A 129 -43.71 34.39 -17.49
C SER A 129 -44.48 33.84 -16.29
N ALA A 130 -44.94 34.73 -15.42
CA ALA A 130 -46.23 34.55 -14.77
C ALA A 130 -47.27 35.14 -15.71
N ASP A 131 -48.29 34.38 -16.11
CA ASP A 131 -49.38 34.92 -16.92
C ASP A 131 -50.26 35.81 -16.02
N LEU A 132 -50.15 37.13 -16.18
CA LEU A 132 -51.07 38.09 -15.54
C LEU A 132 -52.45 37.97 -16.20
N VAL A 133 -53.24 36.99 -15.75
CA VAL A 133 -54.63 36.80 -16.19
C VAL A 133 -55.50 37.88 -15.54
N VAL A 134 -55.57 39.05 -16.17
CA VAL A 134 -56.46 40.14 -15.78
C VAL A 134 -57.91 39.75 -16.11
N THR A 135 -58.56 39.03 -15.21
CA THR A 135 -60.01 38.81 -15.25
C THR A 135 -60.71 40.14 -14.97
N LYS A 136 -61.16 40.83 -16.03
CA LYS A 136 -62.09 41.95 -15.92
C LYS A 136 -63.46 41.44 -15.48
N SER A 137 -63.60 41.19 -14.18
CA SER A 137 -64.89 41.02 -13.51
C SER A 137 -65.62 42.36 -13.52
N ASP A 138 -66.42 42.60 -14.57
CA ASP A 138 -67.27 43.78 -14.64
C ASP A 138 -68.47 43.64 -13.70
N SER A 139 -68.72 44.66 -12.89
CA SER A 139 -69.84 44.70 -11.95
C SER A 139 -70.01 46.11 -11.38
N PRO A 140 -71.21 46.73 -11.44
CA PRO A 140 -72.40 46.25 -12.14
C PRO A 140 -72.35 46.54 -13.65
N ASP A 141 -72.57 45.52 -14.47
CA ASP A 141 -72.87 45.70 -15.90
C ASP A 141 -74.26 46.36 -16.07
N PRO A 142 -74.45 47.35 -16.97
CA PRO A 142 -73.47 47.91 -17.90
C PRO A 142 -72.69 49.10 -17.33
N VAL A 143 -71.37 49.12 -17.55
CA VAL A 143 -70.52 50.28 -17.24
C VAL A 143 -70.89 51.54 -18.03
N THR A 144 -71.02 52.65 -17.30
CA THR A 144 -71.26 53.99 -17.87
C THR A 144 -69.94 54.74 -18.04
N VAL A 145 -69.80 55.50 -19.14
CA VAL A 145 -68.58 56.24 -19.47
C VAL A 145 -68.33 57.36 -18.45
N GLY A 146 -67.17 57.32 -17.77
CA GLY A 146 -66.74 58.35 -16.81
C GLY A 146 -66.23 57.84 -15.47
N SER A 147 -66.31 56.53 -15.20
CA SER A 147 -65.83 55.91 -13.95
C SER A 147 -64.38 55.41 -14.05
N ASP A 148 -63.63 55.54 -12.95
CA ASP A 148 -62.32 54.91 -12.80
C ASP A 148 -62.45 53.39 -12.61
N LEU A 149 -61.51 52.61 -13.15
CA LEU A 149 -61.54 51.14 -13.13
C LEU A 149 -60.41 50.59 -12.28
N THR A 150 -60.71 50.22 -11.04
CA THR A 150 -59.76 49.57 -10.13
C THR A 150 -59.47 48.14 -10.58
N TYR A 151 -58.30 47.92 -11.20
CA TYR A 151 -57.80 46.58 -11.52
C TYR A 151 -57.00 46.02 -10.34
N THR A 152 -57.43 44.89 -9.78
CA THR A 152 -56.61 44.10 -8.85
C THR A 152 -55.77 43.13 -9.66
N VAL A 153 -54.44 43.21 -9.52
CA VAL A 153 -53.49 42.21 -10.04
C VAL A 153 -53.20 41.19 -8.93
N SER A 154 -53.23 39.91 -9.29
CA SER A 154 -52.97 38.76 -8.41
C SER A 154 -52.14 37.71 -9.14
#